data_AF-A0A3D4EF57-F1
#
_entry.id   AF-A0A3D4EF57-F1
#
_cell.length_a   1.000
_cell.length_b   1.000
_cell.length_c   1.000
_cell.angle_alpha   90.00
_cell.angle_beta   90.00
_cell.angle_gamma   90.00
#
_symmetry.space_group_name_H-M   'P 1'
#
loop_
_entity.id
_entity.type
_entity.pdbx_description
1 polymer ?
#
loop_
_entity_poly.entity_id
_entity_poly.type
_entity_poly.pdbx_seq_one_letter_code
_entity_poly.pdbx_strand_id
1 'polypeptide(L)' 'GILLACINSMGKIKIPGGRDRLSAGDTVVVVTTAGRDILDLNDIFAKE' A
#
# COMPACT_ATOMS: atom_id res chain seq x y z
N GLY A 1 -6.14 9.59 -6.33
CA GLY A 1 -5.27 9.40 -5.15
C GLY A 1 -5.01 7.92 -4.96
N ILE A 2 -4.13 7.55 -4.02
CA ILE A 2 -3.87 6.16 -3.65
C ILE A 2 -4.20 6.02 -2.17
N LEU A 3 -4.99 5.01 -1.83
CA LEU A 3 -5.31 4.64 -0.46
C LEU A 3 -4.60 3.33 -0.12
N LEU A 4 -3.82 3.34 0.96
CA LEU A 4 -3.30 2.13 1.58
C LEU A 4 -4.40 1.50 2.44
N ALA A 5 -5.07 0.45 1.94
CA ALA A 5 -6.26 -0.11 2.60
C ALA A 5 -5.89 -1.04 3.77
N CYS A 6 -4.94 -1.94 3.55
CA CYS A 6 -4.43 -2.81 4.61
C CYS A 6 -2.99 -3.27 4.37
N ILE A 7 -2.35 -3.65 5.48
CA ILE A 7 -1.03 -4.30 5.51
C ILE A 7 -1.26 -5.70 6.08
N ASN A 8 -0.82 -6.72 5.35
CA ASN A 8 -0.80 -8.10 5.81
C ASN A 8 0.65 -8.51 6.08
N SER A 9 0.99 -8.66 7.36
CA SER A 9 2.32 -9.13 7.79
C SER A 9 2.19 -10.54 8.34
N MET A 10 2.70 -11.53 7.59
CA MET A 10 2.69 -12.94 7.99
C MET A 10 1.29 -13.47 8.40
N GLY A 11 0.24 -13.06 7.69
CA GLY A 11 -1.14 -13.45 7.97
C GLY A 11 -1.90 -12.52 8.93
N LYS A 12 -1.23 -11.54 9.54
CA LYS A 12 -1.86 -10.54 10.41
C LYS A 12 -2.23 -9.29 9.62
N ILE A 13 -3.53 -9.02 9.50
CA ILE A 13 -4.06 -7.86 8.79
C ILE A 13 -4.15 -6.65 9.73
N LYS A 14 -3.69 -5.49 9.25
CA LYS A 14 -3.73 -4.20 9.94
C LYS A 14 -4.28 -3.11 9.02
N ILE A 15 -5.19 -2.28 9.54
CA ILE A 15 -5.62 -1.03 8.89
C ILE A 15 -4.62 0.08 9.25
N PRO A 16 -4.04 0.80 8.26
CA PRO A 16 -3.03 1.82 8.55
C PRO A 16 -3.57 3.04 9.29
N GLY A 17 -2.85 3.50 10.31
CA GLY A 17 -3.11 4.70 11.11
C GLY A 17 -2.14 5.86 10.85
N GLY A 18 -1.34 5.79 9.79
CA GLY A 18 -0.48 6.88 9.32
C GLY A 18 0.95 6.95 9.90
N ARG A 19 1.27 6.13 10.92
CA ARG A 19 2.65 5.95 11.43
C ARG A 19 3.20 4.54 11.24
N ASP A 20 2.49 3.76 10.43
CA ASP A 20 2.84 2.37 10.19
C ASP A 20 3.98 2.25 9.20
N ARG A 21 4.67 1.12 9.27
CA ARG A 21 5.78 0.80 8.39
C ARG A 21 5.38 -0.36 7.50
N LEU A 22 5.71 -0.22 6.21
CA LEU A 22 5.78 -1.33 5.29
C LEU A 22 7.16 -1.96 5.43
N SER A 23 7.22 -3.27 5.55
CA SER A 23 8.45 -4.03 5.67
C SER A 23 8.56 -5.06 4.54
N ALA A 24 9.78 -5.48 4.22
CA ALA A 24 9.98 -6.55 3.25
C ALA A 24 9.25 -7.82 3.68
N GLY A 25 8.51 -8.44 2.75
CA GLY A 25 7.68 -9.61 3.00
C GLY A 25 6.23 -9.30 3.40
N ASP A 26 5.89 -8.03 3.64
CA ASP A 26 4.48 -7.65 3.81
C ASP A 26 3.74 -7.70 2.46
N THR A 27 2.48 -8.15 2.50
CA THR A 27 1.54 -7.99 1.39
C THR A 27 0.67 -6.78 1.65
N VAL A 28 0.51 -5.91 0.65
CA VAL A 28 -0.19 -4.64 0.77
C VAL A 28 -1.36 -4.59 -0.20
N VAL A 29 -2.52 -4.12 0.26
CA VAL A 29 -3.66 -3.82 -0.61
C VAL A 29 -3.78 -2.31 -0.76
N VAL A 30 -3.74 -1.85 -2.01
CA VAL A 30 -3.94 -0.44 -2.37
C VAL A 30 -5.21 -0.27 -3.19
N VAL A 31 -5.85 0.89 -3.03
CA VAL A 31 -7.03 1.28 -3.80
C VAL A 31 -6.72 2.59 -4.52
N THR A 32 -7.05 2.66 -5.79
CA THR A 32 -6.91 3.88 -6.58
C THR A 32 -8.12 4.13 -7.48
N THR A 33 -8.15 5.27 -8.14
CA THR A 33 -9.18 5.65 -9.11
C THR A 33 -9.03 4.85 -10.40
N ALA A 34 -10.15 4.50 -11.04
CA ALA A 34 -10.13 3.81 -12.32
C ALA A 34 -9.27 4.55 -13.37
N GLY A 35 -8.58 3.79 -14.22
CA GLY A 35 -7.69 4.33 -15.26
C GLY A 35 -6.33 4.80 -14.77
N ARG A 36 -5.99 4.62 -13.49
CA ARG A 36 -4.63 4.79 -12.99
C ARG A 36 -3.94 3.44 -12.88
N ASP A 37 -2.95 3.22 -13.73
CA ASP A 37 -2.14 2.01 -13.68
C ASP A 37 -1.18 2.06 -12.48
N ILE A 38 -1.05 0.92 -11.81
CA ILE A 38 -0.02 0.64 -10.80
C ILE A 38 0.71 -0.59 -11.33
N LEU A 39 1.92 -0.39 -11.83
CA LEU A 39 2.72 -1.41 -12.48
C LEU A 39 3.68 -2.06 -11.48
N ASP A 40 4.23 -1.26 -10.57
CA ASP A 40 5.06 -1.74 -9.48
C ASP A 40 4.77 -1.04 -8.15
N LEU A 41 5.44 -1.49 -7.09
CA LEU A 41 5.22 -0.94 -5.75
C LEU A 41 5.71 0.51 -5.63
N ASN A 42 6.68 0.94 -6.42
CA ASN A 42 7.22 2.30 -6.35
C ASN A 42 6.20 3.35 -6.83
N ASP A 43 5.27 2.95 -7.69
CA ASP A 43 4.19 3.82 -8.19
C ASP A 43 3.27 4.37 -7.09
N ILE A 44 3.29 3.77 -5.88
CA ILE A 44 2.48 4.22 -4.75
C ILE A 44 3.11 5.39 -3.98
N PHE A 45 4.41 5.65 -4.17
CA PHE A 45 5.10 6.76 -3.51
C PHE A 45 4.90 8.07 -4.28
N ALA A 46 4.99 9.19 -3.55
CA ALA A 46 5.03 10.50 -4.20
C ALA A 46 6.33 10.65 -4.97
N LYS A 47 6.27 11.25 -6.16
CA LYS A 47 7.47 11.68 -6.90
C LYS A 47 8.06 12.89 -6.21
N GLU A 48 9.38 12.92 -6.07
CA GLU A 48 10.13 14.11 -5.64
C GLU A 48 9.99 15.28 -6.63
#